data_AF-J8FBF9-F1
#
_entry.id   AF-J8FBF9-F1
#
_cell.length_a   1.000
_cell.length_b   1.000
_cell.length_c   1.000
_cell.angle_alpha   90.00
_cell.angle_beta   90.00
_cell.angle_gamma   90.00
#
_symmetry.space_group_name_H-M   'P 1'
#
loop_
_entity.id
_entity.type
_entity.pdbx_description
1 polymer ?
#
loop_
_entity_poly.entity_id
_entity_poly.type
_entity_poly.pdbx_seq_one_letter_code
_entity_poly.pdbx_strand_id
1 'polypeptide(L)'
;MNQKDKERKEQVAHIIEIPDEYRLVVDDQEGVDDPYHLLWWEHKADEEKTIQITLNRHTGNLIEFRIDDENSFLSGKEAIEENKAREIANTFLKKYTKEGYEFYTYVTVKDDWRGWKEVNYMQEVNGYPLPNTGCVVRVHPLGNVVNVHYNGQKAIEKKPLWPSEIVEENVVLENLKARQGMRLVFIDLTFSSCKYENGEEVKGHHLVYEPEPSHASIDASTGEDLFGPEHYKLPPTVAVEKTKKVAGKMIYSIYLTGIKKVLQK
;
A
#
# COMPACT_ATOMS: atom_id res chain seq x y z
N MET A 1 12.18 -31.58 10.52
CA MET A 1 10.93 -30.79 10.61
C MET A 1 10.42 -30.91 12.04
N ASN A 2 10.11 -29.80 12.70
CA ASN A 2 9.59 -29.80 14.07
C ASN A 2 8.11 -30.21 14.04
N GLN A 3 7.62 -30.92 15.07
CA GLN A 3 6.21 -31.33 15.18
C GLN A 3 5.25 -30.13 15.05
N LYS A 4 5.62 -29.00 15.68
CA LYS A 4 4.88 -27.74 15.61
C LYS A 4 4.77 -27.17 14.19
N ASP A 5 5.85 -27.26 13.41
CA ASP A 5 5.87 -26.82 12.01
C ASP A 5 4.90 -27.66 11.16
N LYS A 6 4.93 -28.99 11.34
CA LYS A 6 4.00 -29.90 10.66
C LYS A 6 2.53 -29.58 10.97
N GLU A 7 2.21 -29.36 12.24
CA GLU A 7 0.85 -28.99 12.67
C GLU A 7 0.38 -27.68 12.04
N ARG A 8 1.26 -26.67 11.93
CA ARG A 8 0.93 -25.40 11.27
C ARG A 8 0.78 -25.52 9.77
N LYS A 9 1.61 -26.33 9.11
CA LYS A 9 1.43 -26.63 7.69
C LYS A 9 0.08 -27.30 7.42
N GLU A 10 -0.31 -28.29 8.25
CA GLU A 10 -1.62 -28.94 8.15
C GLU A 10 -2.77 -27.95 8.39
N GLN A 11 -2.64 -27.03 9.36
CA GLN A 11 -3.62 -25.99 9.64
C GLN A 11 -3.91 -25.11 8.43
N VAL A 12 -2.89 -24.69 7.68
CA VAL A 12 -3.03 -23.76 6.54
C VAL A 12 -3.08 -24.44 5.17
N ALA A 13 -2.96 -25.77 5.10
CA ALA A 13 -2.94 -26.55 3.86
C ALA A 13 -4.16 -26.33 2.95
N HIS A 14 -5.30 -25.96 3.55
CA HIS A 14 -6.51 -25.64 2.82
C HIS A 14 -6.42 -24.30 2.07
N ILE A 15 -5.50 -23.40 2.45
CA ILE A 15 -5.20 -22.11 1.80
C ILE A 15 -4.04 -22.27 0.81
N ILE A 16 -2.92 -22.81 1.29
CA ILE A 16 -1.71 -23.06 0.51
C ILE A 16 -0.94 -24.25 1.07
N GLU A 17 -0.32 -25.03 0.18
CA GLU A 17 0.65 -26.05 0.55
C GLU A 17 2.02 -25.41 0.75
N ILE A 18 2.53 -25.44 1.99
CA ILE A 18 3.83 -24.85 2.35
C ILE A 18 4.95 -25.87 2.05
N PRO A 19 5.85 -25.59 1.08
CA PRO A 19 6.89 -26.54 0.68
C PRO A 19 7.86 -26.90 1.82
N ASP A 20 8.49 -28.07 1.73
CA ASP A 20 9.42 -28.55 2.77
C ASP A 20 10.72 -27.75 2.83
N GLU A 21 11.03 -26.97 1.81
CA GLU A 21 12.16 -26.03 1.79
C GLU A 21 11.93 -24.83 2.71
N TYR A 22 10.71 -24.62 3.18
CA TYR A 22 10.35 -23.57 4.13
C TYR A 22 10.35 -24.09 5.57
N ARG A 23 10.83 -23.26 6.51
CA ARG A 23 10.83 -23.53 7.96
C ARG A 23 10.00 -22.48 8.69
N LEU A 24 9.19 -22.90 9.64
CA LEU A 24 8.44 -21.99 10.50
C LEU A 24 9.40 -21.21 11.41
N VAL A 25 9.33 -19.88 11.37
CA VAL A 25 10.17 -18.97 12.18
C VAL A 25 9.35 -18.13 13.17
N VAL A 26 8.09 -17.84 12.86
CA VAL A 26 7.16 -17.16 13.77
C VAL A 26 5.89 -17.97 13.94
N ASP A 27 5.49 -18.18 15.20
CA ASP A 27 4.18 -18.67 15.62
C ASP A 27 3.84 -17.96 16.94
N ASP A 28 3.08 -16.86 16.84
CA ASP A 28 2.80 -15.94 17.94
C ASP A 28 1.68 -16.41 18.89
N GLN A 29 1.50 -17.72 19.05
CA GLN A 29 0.36 -18.27 19.79
C GLN A 29 0.30 -17.95 21.30
N GLU A 30 1.39 -17.51 21.94
CA GLU A 30 1.46 -17.41 23.42
C GLU A 30 1.34 -15.98 23.95
N GLY A 31 0.41 -15.77 24.91
CA GLY A 31 0.41 -14.63 25.82
C GLY A 31 -0.02 -13.26 25.26
N VAL A 32 -0.53 -13.22 24.02
CA VAL A 32 -0.93 -11.97 23.36
C VAL A 32 -2.45 -11.80 23.42
N ASP A 33 -2.91 -10.65 23.94
CA ASP A 33 -4.31 -10.18 23.84
C ASP A 33 -4.56 -9.55 22.44
N ASP A 34 -4.10 -10.24 21.40
CA ASP A 34 -4.27 -9.82 20.00
C ASP A 34 -5.19 -10.83 19.32
N PRO A 35 -6.28 -10.41 18.64
CA PRO A 35 -7.16 -11.31 17.92
C PRO A 35 -6.52 -12.00 16.71
N TYR A 36 -5.28 -11.66 16.33
CA TYR A 36 -4.59 -12.16 15.15
C TYR A 36 -3.47 -13.15 15.48
N HIS A 37 -3.37 -14.23 14.71
CA HIS A 37 -2.35 -15.27 14.77
C HIS A 37 -1.45 -15.16 13.53
N LEU A 38 -0.21 -14.71 13.73
CA LEU A 38 0.80 -14.63 12.68
C LEU A 38 1.59 -15.93 12.59
N LEU A 39 1.60 -16.49 11.38
CA LEU A 39 2.45 -17.60 10.98
C LEU A 39 3.40 -17.13 9.87
N TRP A 40 4.71 -17.32 10.08
CA TRP A 40 5.75 -16.91 9.14
C TRP A 40 6.68 -18.09 8.86
N TRP A 41 6.86 -18.41 7.59
CA TRP A 41 7.89 -19.32 7.12
C TRP A 41 8.94 -18.62 6.26
N GLU A 42 10.19 -18.99 6.45
CA GLU A 42 11.34 -18.57 5.64
C GLU A 42 11.88 -19.76 4.85
N HIS A 43 12.36 -19.52 3.64
CA HIS A 43 13.06 -20.54 2.87
C HIS A 43 14.43 -20.84 3.49
N LYS A 44 14.76 -22.12 3.63
CA LYS A 44 15.98 -22.58 4.33
C LYS A 44 17.30 -22.11 3.70
N ALA A 45 17.29 -21.83 2.40
CA ALA A 45 18.49 -21.39 1.67
C ALA A 45 18.51 -19.89 1.35
N ASP A 46 17.41 -19.17 1.58
CA ASP A 46 17.25 -17.76 1.19
C ASP A 46 16.19 -17.11 2.09
N GLU A 47 16.62 -16.45 3.15
CA GLU A 47 15.72 -15.92 4.19
C GLU A 47 14.85 -14.76 3.69
N GLU A 48 15.20 -14.13 2.57
CA GLU A 48 14.36 -13.13 1.90
C GLU A 48 13.09 -13.75 1.31
N LYS A 49 13.08 -15.07 1.10
CA LYS A 49 11.92 -15.79 0.59
C LYS A 49 10.99 -16.20 1.71
N THR A 50 9.80 -15.61 1.72
CA THR A 50 8.89 -15.74 2.86
C THR A 50 7.47 -16.11 2.45
N ILE A 51 6.80 -16.84 3.35
CA ILE A 51 5.36 -17.07 3.30
C ILE A 51 4.78 -16.63 4.64
N GLN A 52 3.87 -15.67 4.59
CA GLN A 52 3.21 -15.10 5.75
C GLN A 52 1.71 -15.33 5.67
N ILE A 53 1.13 -15.81 6.76
CA ILE A 53 -0.32 -16.01 6.91
C ILE A 53 -0.73 -15.46 8.26
N THR A 54 -1.69 -14.54 8.25
CA THR A 54 -2.32 -14.00 9.45
C THR A 54 -3.76 -14.49 9.51
N LEU A 55 -4.12 -15.19 10.57
CA LEU A 55 -5.46 -15.72 10.81
C LEU A 55 -6.13 -15.01 11.98
N ASN A 56 -7.45 -14.93 11.99
CA ASN A 56 -8.19 -14.58 13.19
C ASN A 56 -8.14 -15.75 14.19
N ARG A 57 -7.66 -15.53 15.42
CA ARG A 57 -7.53 -16.56 16.45
C ARG A 57 -8.85 -17.22 16.83
N HIS A 58 -9.96 -16.48 16.78
CA HIS A 58 -11.26 -16.97 17.22
C HIS A 58 -12.04 -17.67 16.11
N THR A 59 -11.94 -17.18 14.87
CA THR A 59 -12.72 -17.70 13.75
C THR A 59 -11.92 -18.56 12.78
N GLY A 60 -10.59 -18.47 12.80
CA GLY A 60 -9.70 -19.11 11.82
C GLY A 60 -9.76 -18.49 10.42
N ASN A 61 -10.51 -17.40 10.22
CA ASN A 61 -10.62 -16.71 8.94
C ASN A 61 -9.29 -16.07 8.54
N LEU A 62 -9.02 -16.03 7.24
CA LEU A 62 -7.84 -15.36 6.70
C LEU A 62 -7.97 -13.84 6.86
N ILE A 63 -6.95 -13.21 7.43
CA ILE A 63 -6.83 -11.75 7.57
C ILE A 63 -5.79 -11.23 6.57
N GLU A 64 -4.63 -11.85 6.51
CA GLU A 64 -3.57 -11.45 5.59
C GLU A 64 -2.85 -12.68 5.06
N PHE A 65 -2.44 -12.60 3.80
CA PHE A 65 -1.64 -13.63 3.14
C PHE A 65 -0.60 -12.96 2.27
N ARG A 66 0.65 -13.42 2.31
CA ARG A 66 1.71 -12.92 1.44
C ARG A 66 2.72 -14.02 1.14
N ILE A 67 3.09 -14.12 -0.13
CA ILE A 67 4.25 -14.86 -0.62
C ILE A 67 5.23 -13.83 -1.15
N ASP A 68 6.43 -13.81 -0.62
CA ASP A 68 7.55 -13.03 -1.14
C ASP A 68 8.63 -14.00 -1.58
N ASP A 69 8.49 -14.65 -2.74
CA ASP A 69 9.51 -15.55 -3.33
C ASP A 69 9.79 -15.14 -4.77
N GLU A 70 10.74 -14.23 -4.95
CA GLU A 70 11.06 -13.61 -6.25
C GLU A 70 11.36 -14.61 -7.38
N ASN A 71 11.91 -15.79 -7.08
CA ASN A 71 12.22 -16.78 -8.12
C ASN A 71 11.01 -17.63 -8.51
N SER A 72 9.93 -17.61 -7.73
CA SER A 72 8.64 -18.16 -8.18
C SER A 72 7.90 -17.22 -9.16
N PHE A 73 8.42 -16.00 -9.34
CA PHE A 73 7.76 -14.90 -10.07
C PHE A 73 8.33 -14.60 -11.46
N LEU A 74 9.35 -15.33 -11.91
CA LEU A 74 9.86 -15.24 -13.28
C LEU A 74 9.25 -16.34 -14.15
N SER A 75 7.95 -16.24 -14.42
CA SER A 75 7.41 -16.91 -15.60
C SER A 75 7.38 -15.90 -16.73
N GLY A 76 8.18 -16.11 -17.79
CA GLY A 76 8.06 -15.39 -19.07
C GLY A 76 6.75 -15.72 -19.81
N LYS A 77 5.65 -15.83 -19.06
CA LYS A 77 4.30 -16.11 -19.51
C LYS A 77 3.55 -14.79 -19.65
N GLU A 78 2.61 -14.79 -20.58
CA GLU A 78 1.72 -13.67 -20.81
C GLU A 78 0.97 -13.29 -19.53
N ALA A 79 0.74 -11.99 -19.37
CA ALA A 79 -0.05 -11.46 -18.26
C ALA A 79 -1.42 -12.13 -18.24
N ILE A 80 -1.91 -12.44 -17.03
CA ILE A 80 -3.26 -13.00 -16.87
C ILE A 80 -4.31 -11.95 -17.24
N GLU A 81 -5.35 -12.37 -17.98
CA GLU A 81 -6.47 -11.50 -18.34
C GLU A 81 -7.20 -11.01 -17.06
N GLU A 82 -7.68 -9.76 -17.09
CA GLU A 82 -8.35 -9.12 -15.96
C GLU A 82 -9.58 -9.90 -15.46
N ASN A 83 -10.41 -10.40 -16.38
CA ASN A 83 -11.60 -11.18 -16.02
C ASN A 83 -11.23 -12.45 -15.25
N LYS A 84 -10.21 -13.15 -15.73
CA LYS A 84 -9.72 -14.38 -15.11
C LYS A 84 -9.09 -14.12 -13.74
N ALA A 85 -8.30 -13.06 -13.61
CA ALA A 85 -7.74 -12.65 -12.32
C ALA A 85 -8.84 -12.32 -11.30
N ARG A 86 -9.87 -11.61 -11.74
CA ARG A 86 -11.03 -11.27 -10.90
C ARG A 86 -11.82 -12.53 -10.49
N GLU A 87 -12.02 -13.50 -11.37
CA GLU A 87 -12.68 -14.76 -11.04
C GLU A 87 -11.91 -15.56 -9.97
N ILE A 88 -10.59 -15.64 -10.11
CA ILE A 88 -9.71 -16.30 -9.14
C ILE A 88 -9.80 -15.60 -7.79
N ALA A 89 -9.66 -14.27 -7.77
CA ALA A 89 -9.74 -13.47 -6.55
C ALA A 89 -11.11 -13.62 -5.86
N ASN A 90 -12.22 -13.54 -6.62
CA ASN A 90 -13.56 -13.74 -6.08
C ASN A 90 -13.74 -15.13 -5.46
N THR A 91 -13.24 -16.17 -6.13
CA THR A 91 -13.32 -17.54 -5.64
C THR A 91 -12.53 -17.73 -4.36
N PHE A 92 -11.34 -17.13 -4.30
CA PHE A 92 -10.47 -17.16 -3.12
C PHE A 92 -11.13 -16.47 -1.93
N LEU A 93 -11.59 -15.22 -2.10
CA LEU A 93 -12.25 -14.46 -1.03
C LEU A 93 -13.51 -15.18 -0.52
N LYS A 94 -14.39 -15.65 -1.41
CA LYS A 94 -15.59 -16.40 -0.98
C LYS A 94 -15.27 -17.63 -0.13
N LYS A 95 -14.11 -18.26 -0.35
CA LYS A 95 -13.71 -19.47 0.36
C LYS A 95 -13.07 -19.17 1.72
N TYR A 96 -12.24 -18.13 1.82
CA TYR A 96 -11.38 -17.90 2.98
C TYR A 96 -11.71 -16.63 3.79
N THR A 97 -12.56 -15.74 3.26
CA THR A 97 -13.00 -14.51 3.92
C THR A 97 -14.53 -14.48 4.01
N LYS A 98 -15.10 -14.88 5.15
CA LYS A 98 -16.56 -14.95 5.32
C LYS A 98 -17.22 -13.62 5.67
N GLU A 99 -16.50 -12.69 6.29
CA GLU A 99 -17.06 -11.40 6.71
C GLU A 99 -16.65 -10.31 5.72
N GLY A 100 -17.61 -9.49 5.27
CA GLY A 100 -17.31 -8.26 4.53
C GLY A 100 -17.41 -8.33 3.00
N TYR A 101 -17.24 -9.50 2.38
CA TYR A 101 -17.18 -9.61 0.90
C TYR A 101 -18.43 -9.05 0.19
N GLU A 102 -19.61 -9.33 0.74
CA GLU A 102 -20.90 -8.85 0.22
C GLU A 102 -21.08 -7.33 0.27
N PHE A 103 -20.30 -6.64 1.09
CA PHE A 103 -20.34 -5.18 1.19
C PHE A 103 -19.50 -4.49 0.12
N TYR A 104 -18.60 -5.21 -0.55
CA TYR A 104 -17.71 -4.64 -1.56
C TYR A 104 -18.43 -4.57 -2.91
N THR A 105 -18.86 -3.36 -3.25
CA THR A 105 -19.61 -3.08 -4.49
C THR A 105 -18.76 -2.45 -5.58
N TYR A 106 -17.56 -1.96 -5.24
CA TYR A 106 -16.63 -1.37 -6.19
C TYR A 106 -15.41 -2.27 -6.38
N VAL A 107 -15.15 -2.68 -7.62
CA VAL A 107 -14.05 -3.60 -7.97
C VAL A 107 -13.25 -3.02 -9.13
N THR A 108 -11.94 -2.86 -8.94
CA THR A 108 -11.01 -2.45 -10.00
C THR A 108 -9.87 -3.44 -10.14
N VAL A 109 -9.40 -3.65 -11.35
CA VAL A 109 -8.22 -4.47 -11.63
C VAL A 109 -7.13 -3.53 -12.16
N LYS A 110 -5.91 -3.66 -11.62
CA LYS A 110 -4.74 -2.91 -12.06
C LYS A 110 -3.63 -3.86 -12.47
N ASP A 111 -2.84 -3.44 -13.44
CA ASP A 111 -1.57 -4.10 -13.76
C ASP A 111 -0.51 -3.72 -12.74
N ASP A 112 0.18 -4.73 -12.23
CA ASP A 112 1.45 -4.55 -11.54
C ASP A 112 2.62 -4.66 -12.53
N TRP A 113 3.72 -3.98 -12.22
CA TRP A 113 4.91 -3.98 -13.06
C TRP A 113 5.56 -5.38 -13.21
N ARG A 114 5.27 -6.33 -12.29
CA ARG A 114 5.69 -7.74 -12.39
C ARG A 114 4.76 -8.60 -13.26
N GLY A 115 3.79 -7.99 -13.95
CA GLY A 115 2.77 -8.69 -14.75
C GLY A 115 1.67 -9.35 -13.91
N TRP A 116 1.63 -9.08 -12.60
CA TRP A 116 0.55 -9.52 -11.74
C TRP A 116 -0.67 -8.65 -11.96
N LYS A 117 -1.85 -9.19 -11.61
CA LYS A 117 -3.07 -8.40 -11.55
C LYS A 117 -3.42 -8.13 -10.10
N GLU A 118 -3.62 -6.87 -9.77
CA GLU A 118 -4.09 -6.43 -8.47
C GLU A 118 -5.59 -6.14 -8.53
N VAL A 119 -6.38 -7.01 -7.91
CA VAL A 119 -7.84 -6.88 -7.82
C VAL A 119 -8.17 -6.18 -6.50
N ASN A 120 -8.64 -4.96 -6.60
CA ASN A 120 -9.00 -4.11 -5.47
C ASN A 120 -10.52 -4.16 -5.26
N TYR A 121 -10.94 -4.46 -4.03
CA TYR A 121 -12.33 -4.51 -3.59
C TYR A 121 -12.58 -3.43 -2.55
N MET A 122 -13.59 -2.59 -2.78
CA MET A 122 -13.96 -1.48 -1.91
C MET A 122 -15.48 -1.40 -1.76
N GLN A 123 -15.94 -0.79 -0.68
CA GLN A 123 -17.31 -0.29 -0.60
C GLN A 123 -17.44 0.99 -1.42
N GLU A 124 -18.67 1.34 -1.79
CA GLU A 124 -18.92 2.55 -2.56
C GLU A 124 -20.13 3.33 -2.03
N VAL A 125 -20.18 4.62 -2.35
CA VAL A 125 -21.37 5.48 -2.22
C VAL A 125 -21.60 6.14 -3.57
N ASN A 126 -22.77 5.93 -4.17
CA ASN A 126 -23.17 6.49 -5.46
C ASN A 126 -22.14 6.28 -6.58
N GLY A 127 -21.49 5.12 -6.62
CA GLY A 127 -20.49 4.76 -7.64
C GLY A 127 -19.08 5.27 -7.36
N TYR A 128 -18.85 5.95 -6.23
CA TYR A 128 -17.53 6.42 -5.81
C TYR A 128 -16.94 5.50 -4.74
N PRO A 129 -15.66 5.10 -4.87
CA PRO A 129 -15.01 4.22 -3.92
C PRO A 129 -14.87 4.89 -2.56
N LEU A 130 -15.15 4.13 -1.50
CA LEU A 130 -14.83 4.51 -0.14
C LEU A 130 -13.40 4.07 0.20
N PRO A 131 -12.45 5.00 0.41
CA PRO A 131 -11.07 4.65 0.70
C PRO A 131 -10.97 3.88 2.03
N ASN A 132 -9.91 3.09 2.17
CA ASN A 132 -9.62 2.26 3.35
C ASN A 132 -10.74 1.26 3.72
N THR A 133 -11.61 0.93 2.77
CA THR A 133 -12.59 -0.15 2.89
C THR A 133 -12.18 -1.33 2.01
N GLY A 134 -12.54 -2.53 2.46
CA GLY A 134 -12.32 -3.76 1.71
C GLY A 134 -10.89 -4.26 1.69
N CYS A 135 -10.49 -4.87 0.57
CA CYS A 135 -9.26 -5.65 0.48
C CYS A 135 -8.67 -5.65 -0.93
N VAL A 136 -7.42 -6.06 -1.00
CA VAL A 136 -6.65 -6.20 -2.23
C VAL A 136 -6.21 -7.65 -2.36
N VAL A 137 -6.39 -8.20 -3.55
CA VAL A 137 -5.93 -9.55 -3.91
C VAL A 137 -4.98 -9.43 -5.09
N ARG A 138 -3.76 -9.94 -4.94
CA ARG A 138 -2.79 -10.03 -6.04
C ARG A 138 -2.76 -11.43 -6.59
N VAL A 139 -2.94 -11.52 -7.91
CA VAL A 139 -2.99 -12.77 -8.65
C VAL A 139 -1.78 -12.83 -9.58
N HIS A 140 -1.00 -13.89 -9.42
CA HIS A 140 0.13 -14.21 -10.27
C HIS A 140 -0.35 -14.62 -11.69
N PRO A 141 0.43 -14.39 -12.76
CA PRO A 141 0.12 -14.86 -14.12
C PRO A 141 -0.26 -16.35 -14.24
N LEU A 142 0.28 -17.19 -13.36
CA LEU A 142 -0.05 -18.62 -13.27
C LEU A 142 -1.44 -18.92 -12.71
N GLY A 143 -2.15 -17.92 -12.19
CA GLY A 143 -3.47 -18.04 -11.58
C GLY A 143 -3.46 -18.35 -10.09
N ASN A 144 -2.31 -18.21 -9.42
CA ASN A 144 -2.21 -18.35 -7.97
C ASN A 144 -2.41 -17.00 -7.29
N VAL A 145 -3.14 -16.97 -6.17
CA VAL A 145 -3.15 -15.81 -5.28
C VAL A 145 -1.81 -15.79 -4.55
N VAL A 146 -1.14 -14.64 -4.55
CA VAL A 146 0.18 -14.46 -3.91
C VAL A 146 0.14 -13.46 -2.76
N ASN A 147 -0.88 -12.61 -2.73
CA ASN A 147 -1.09 -11.70 -1.61
C ASN A 147 -2.58 -11.37 -1.45
N VAL A 148 -3.01 -11.30 -0.20
CA VAL A 148 -4.31 -10.74 0.22
C VAL A 148 -4.05 -9.88 1.44
N HIS A 149 -4.55 -8.64 1.41
CA HIS A 149 -4.52 -7.76 2.57
C HIS A 149 -5.76 -6.87 2.60
N TYR A 150 -6.21 -6.47 3.79
CA TYR A 150 -7.29 -5.51 3.95
C TYR A 150 -6.73 -4.07 3.91
N ASN A 151 -7.47 -3.14 3.29
CA ASN A 151 -7.07 -1.74 3.13
C ASN A 151 -7.14 -0.92 4.44
N GLY A 152 -7.24 -1.57 5.60
CA GLY A 152 -7.36 -0.94 6.90
C GLY A 152 -8.57 -1.44 7.69
N GLN A 153 -9.57 -0.56 7.87
CA GLN A 153 -10.69 -0.80 8.79
C GLN A 153 -11.66 -1.88 8.25
N LYS A 154 -12.39 -2.53 9.17
CA LYS A 154 -13.54 -3.37 8.81
C LYS A 154 -14.49 -2.59 7.90
N ALA A 155 -15.21 -3.31 7.05
CA ALA A 155 -16.30 -2.73 6.26
C ALA A 155 -17.19 -1.86 7.17
N ILE A 156 -17.44 -0.62 6.75
CA ILE A 156 -18.29 0.30 7.50
C ILE A 156 -19.75 -0.05 7.23
N GLU A 157 -20.51 -0.25 8.31
CA GLU A 157 -21.95 -0.52 8.20
C GLU A 157 -22.73 0.75 7.81
N LYS A 158 -22.35 1.88 8.42
CA LYS A 158 -22.95 3.19 8.14
C LYS A 158 -22.10 3.96 7.13
N LYS A 159 -22.51 3.89 5.86
CA LYS A 159 -21.90 4.67 4.78
C LYS A 159 -22.09 6.18 5.00
N PRO A 160 -21.15 7.03 4.54
CA PRO A 160 -21.33 8.48 4.56
C PRO A 160 -22.53 8.87 3.70
N LEU A 161 -23.18 9.97 4.10
CA LEU A 161 -24.29 10.51 3.32
C LEU A 161 -23.76 11.21 2.08
N TRP A 162 -24.48 11.05 0.98
CA TRP A 162 -24.23 11.85 -0.21
C TRP A 162 -24.68 13.30 0.05
N PRO A 163 -23.86 14.31 -0.28
CA PRO A 163 -24.28 15.71 -0.18
C PRO A 163 -25.56 15.98 -0.97
N SER A 164 -26.44 16.84 -0.44
CA SER A 164 -27.67 17.23 -1.15
C SER A 164 -27.39 18.09 -2.37
N GLU A 165 -26.28 18.82 -2.36
CA GLU A 165 -25.79 19.67 -3.45
C GLU A 165 -24.29 19.44 -3.61
N ILE A 166 -23.81 19.47 -4.85
CA ILE A 166 -22.40 19.35 -5.20
C ILE A 166 -22.03 20.55 -6.06
N VAL A 167 -20.96 21.22 -5.69
CA VAL A 167 -20.42 22.35 -6.45
C VAL A 167 -19.91 21.85 -7.80
N GLU A 168 -20.22 22.59 -8.86
CA GLU A 168 -19.77 22.25 -10.22
C GLU A 168 -18.24 22.21 -10.32
N GLU A 169 -17.72 21.21 -11.02
CA GLU A 169 -16.28 20.99 -11.18
C GLU A 169 -15.53 22.22 -11.72
N ASN A 170 -16.12 22.94 -12.67
CA ASN A 170 -15.51 24.14 -13.24
C ASN A 170 -15.27 25.24 -12.20
N VAL A 171 -16.20 25.43 -11.26
CA VAL A 171 -16.05 26.41 -10.18
C VAL A 171 -14.90 26.01 -9.27
N VAL A 172 -14.79 24.73 -8.92
CA VAL A 172 -13.67 24.20 -8.12
C VAL A 172 -12.33 24.40 -8.85
N LEU A 173 -12.29 24.10 -10.15
CA LEU A 173 -11.08 24.24 -10.97
C LEU A 173 -10.63 25.70 -11.11
N GLU A 174 -11.56 26.65 -11.27
CA GLU A 174 -11.25 28.08 -11.32
C GLU A 174 -10.67 28.56 -9.99
N ASN A 175 -11.26 28.17 -8.87
CA ASN A 175 -10.77 28.51 -7.54
C ASN A 175 -9.38 27.91 -7.26
N LEU A 176 -9.14 26.66 -7.67
CA LEU A 176 -7.83 26.01 -7.57
C LEU A 176 -6.77 26.77 -8.38
N LYS A 177 -7.07 27.09 -9.64
CA LYS A 177 -6.15 27.84 -10.52
C LYS A 177 -5.82 29.22 -9.95
N ALA A 178 -6.81 29.93 -9.41
CA ALA A 178 -6.62 31.28 -8.87
C ALA A 178 -5.66 31.33 -7.67
N ARG A 179 -5.55 30.24 -6.90
CA ARG A 179 -4.67 30.14 -5.73
C ARG A 179 -3.42 29.27 -5.94
N GLN A 180 -3.27 28.64 -7.10
CA GLN A 180 -2.18 27.71 -7.37
C GLN A 180 -0.84 28.45 -7.39
N GLY A 181 0.02 28.12 -6.43
CA GLY A 181 1.42 28.51 -6.47
C GLY A 181 2.21 27.62 -7.43
N MET A 182 3.27 28.17 -8.01
CA MET A 182 4.27 27.40 -8.75
C MET A 182 5.64 27.69 -8.15
N ARG A 183 6.42 26.65 -7.92
CA ARG A 183 7.80 26.76 -7.43
C ARG A 183 8.79 26.17 -8.41
N LEU A 184 9.99 26.74 -8.47
CA LEU A 184 11.09 26.22 -9.27
C LEU A 184 11.84 25.13 -8.50
N VAL A 185 11.99 23.95 -9.08
CA VAL A 185 12.69 22.80 -8.48
C VAL A 185 13.56 22.12 -9.53
N PHE A 186 14.74 21.64 -9.11
CA PHE A 186 15.52 20.72 -9.93
C PHE A 186 15.04 19.28 -9.72
N ILE A 187 14.66 18.60 -10.79
CA ILE A 187 14.32 17.17 -10.78
C ILE A 187 15.35 16.39 -11.60
N ASP A 188 15.66 15.16 -11.17
CA ASP A 188 16.52 14.25 -11.92
C ASP A 188 15.68 13.31 -12.79
N LEU A 189 15.80 13.45 -14.11
CA LEU A 189 15.08 12.66 -15.11
C LEU A 189 15.93 11.50 -15.66
N THR A 190 17.10 11.19 -15.07
CA THR A 190 18.02 10.15 -15.58
C THR A 190 17.37 8.78 -15.77
N PHE A 191 16.45 8.39 -14.88
CA PHE A 191 15.71 7.13 -14.96
C PHE A 191 14.25 7.31 -15.42
N SER A 192 13.89 8.49 -15.90
CA SER A 192 12.56 8.75 -16.41
C SER A 192 12.39 8.16 -17.81
N SER A 193 11.26 7.48 -18.04
CA SER A 193 10.81 7.07 -19.37
C SER A 193 10.01 8.17 -20.08
N CYS A 194 9.98 9.39 -19.54
CA CYS A 194 9.26 10.52 -20.14
C CYS A 194 9.86 10.89 -21.49
N LYS A 195 9.02 10.88 -22.52
CA LYS A 195 9.31 11.42 -23.84
C LYS A 195 8.47 12.68 -24.02
N TYR A 196 9.07 13.76 -24.50
CA TYR A 196 8.27 14.90 -24.95
C TYR A 196 7.42 14.54 -26.17
N GLU A 197 6.42 15.36 -26.49
CA GLU A 197 5.56 15.15 -27.65
C GLU A 197 6.34 15.10 -28.98
N ASN A 198 7.52 15.72 -29.04
CA ASN A 198 8.45 15.66 -30.17
C ASN A 198 9.28 14.37 -30.23
N GLY A 199 9.14 13.46 -29.24
CA GLY A 199 9.84 12.18 -29.16
C GLY A 199 11.23 12.23 -28.53
N GLU A 200 11.72 13.40 -28.10
CA GLU A 200 13.03 13.52 -27.45
C GLU A 200 13.01 12.97 -26.01
N GLU A 201 14.00 12.14 -25.69
CA GLU A 201 14.25 11.67 -24.32
C GLU A 201 15.04 12.71 -23.54
N VAL A 202 14.54 13.04 -22.36
CA VAL A 202 15.17 14.00 -21.45
C VAL A 202 15.84 13.24 -20.31
N LYS A 203 17.14 13.48 -20.10
CA LYS A 203 17.92 12.81 -19.05
C LYS A 203 18.72 13.82 -18.24
N GLY A 204 18.90 13.53 -16.96
CA GLY A 204 19.66 14.39 -16.04
C GLY A 204 18.80 15.46 -15.36
N HIS A 205 19.48 16.42 -14.73
CA HIS A 205 18.83 17.41 -13.87
C HIS A 205 18.23 18.56 -14.68
N HIS A 206 16.94 18.85 -14.44
CA HIS A 206 16.20 19.89 -15.12
C HIS A 206 15.48 20.80 -14.13
N LEU A 207 15.52 22.11 -14.39
CA LEU A 207 14.75 23.08 -13.63
C LEU A 207 13.32 23.11 -14.18
N VAL A 208 12.35 22.76 -13.35
CA VAL A 208 10.92 22.69 -13.69
C VAL A 208 10.09 23.55 -12.76
N TYR A 209 8.88 23.90 -13.19
CA TYR A 209 7.85 24.43 -12.30
C TYR A 209 7.01 23.28 -11.74
N GLU A 210 6.95 23.16 -10.42
CA GLU A 210 6.04 22.25 -9.73
C GLU A 210 4.88 23.03 -9.10
N PRO A 211 3.63 22.51 -9.14
CA PRO A 211 2.52 23.08 -8.41
C PRO A 211 2.76 22.98 -6.89
N GLU A 212 2.53 24.09 -6.18
CA GLU A 212 2.56 24.18 -4.73
C GLU A 212 1.23 24.76 -4.21
N PRO A 213 0.38 23.97 -3.53
CA PRO A 213 0.58 22.54 -3.23
C PRO A 213 0.39 21.65 -4.46
N SER A 214 0.93 20.42 -4.40
CA SER A 214 0.84 19.43 -5.48
C SER A 214 -0.51 18.72 -5.53
N HIS A 215 -1.28 18.79 -4.45
CA HIS A 215 -2.63 18.25 -4.33
C HIS A 215 -3.42 19.09 -3.32
N ALA A 216 -4.74 19.04 -3.40
CA ALA A 216 -5.65 19.65 -2.43
C ALA A 216 -6.91 18.79 -2.28
N SER A 217 -7.53 18.86 -1.10
CA SER A 217 -8.78 18.17 -0.79
C SER A 217 -9.87 19.23 -0.68
N ILE A 218 -10.77 19.25 -1.67
CA ILE A 218 -11.84 20.23 -1.77
C ILE A 218 -13.14 19.59 -1.31
N ASP A 219 -13.85 20.27 -0.42
CA ASP A 219 -15.17 19.84 0.01
C ASP A 219 -16.16 19.96 -1.17
N ALA A 220 -16.80 18.85 -1.53
CA ALA A 220 -17.69 18.81 -2.69
C ALA A 220 -18.98 19.61 -2.51
N SER A 221 -19.40 19.91 -1.27
CA SER A 221 -20.64 20.63 -0.97
C SER A 221 -20.43 22.15 -0.96
N THR A 222 -19.25 22.60 -0.55
CA THR A 222 -18.93 24.03 -0.37
C THR A 222 -17.94 24.56 -1.40
N GLY A 223 -17.14 23.70 -2.03
CA GLY A 223 -16.05 24.10 -2.91
C GLY A 223 -14.83 24.67 -2.18
N GLU A 224 -14.81 24.61 -0.85
CA GLU A 224 -13.74 25.15 -0.02
C GLU A 224 -12.60 24.13 0.20
N ASP A 225 -11.40 24.65 0.50
CA ASP A 225 -10.27 23.82 0.90
C ASP A 225 -10.48 23.31 2.33
N LEU A 226 -10.40 21.99 2.52
CA LEU A 226 -10.61 21.36 3.83
C LEU A 226 -9.53 21.71 4.87
N PHE A 227 -8.29 21.97 4.44
CA PHE A 227 -7.16 22.11 5.37
C PHE A 227 -6.35 23.39 5.16
N GLY A 228 -6.56 24.08 4.05
CA GLY A 228 -5.83 25.28 3.65
C GLY A 228 -4.43 24.98 3.09
N PRO A 229 -3.80 25.97 2.42
CA PRO A 229 -2.58 25.76 1.65
C PRO A 229 -1.36 25.34 2.49
N GLU A 230 -1.31 25.71 3.77
CA GLU A 230 -0.19 25.35 4.65
C GLU A 230 -0.19 23.88 5.05
N HIS A 231 -1.34 23.20 5.04
CA HIS A 231 -1.42 21.78 5.40
C HIS A 231 -0.63 20.89 4.44
N TYR A 232 -0.61 21.27 3.16
CA TYR A 232 0.01 20.50 2.09
C TYR A 232 1.49 20.83 1.88
N LYS A 233 2.01 21.87 2.55
CA LYS A 233 3.40 22.28 2.42
C LYS A 233 4.28 21.36 3.27
N LEU A 234 5.36 20.87 2.65
CA LEU A 234 6.41 20.23 3.41
C LEU A 234 7.00 21.25 4.41
N PRO A 235 7.33 20.83 5.65
CA PRO A 235 7.97 21.71 6.60
C PRO A 235 9.27 22.27 6.00
N PRO A 236 9.63 23.54 6.28
CA PRO A 236 10.84 24.15 5.75
C PRO A 236 12.06 23.27 6.08
N THR A 237 12.75 22.81 5.04
CA THR A 237 14.00 22.07 5.21
C THR A 237 15.13 23.08 5.44
N VAL A 238 15.76 23.02 6.61
CA VAL A 238 16.95 23.83 6.89
C VAL A 238 18.17 23.08 6.39
N ALA A 239 19.06 23.76 5.66
CA ALA A 239 20.32 23.18 5.23
C ALA A 239 21.12 22.70 6.46
N VAL A 240 21.47 21.42 6.48
CA VAL A 240 22.38 20.90 7.50
C VAL A 240 23.77 21.45 7.22
N GLU A 241 24.22 22.39 8.03
CA GLU A 241 25.61 22.85 7.98
C GLU A 241 26.53 21.66 8.29
N LYS A 242 27.40 21.30 7.34
CA LYS A 242 28.46 20.33 7.59
C LYS A 242 29.41 20.95 8.62
N THR A 243 29.33 20.50 9.87
CA THR A 243 30.33 20.83 10.88
C THR A 243 31.68 20.27 10.42
N LYS A 244 32.68 21.15 10.28
CA LYS A 244 34.06 20.74 9.99
C LYS A 244 34.52 19.77 11.08
N LYS A 245 35.01 18.59 10.67
CA LYS A 245 35.68 17.62 11.55
C LYS A 245 36.76 18.34 12.37
N VAL A 246 36.54 18.51 13.67
CA VAL A 246 37.62 18.56 14.65
C VAL A 246 37.76 17.14 15.19
N ALA A 247 39.00 16.65 15.25
CA ALA A 247 39.33 15.27 15.50
C ALA A 247 38.54 14.66 16.68
N GLY A 248 37.82 13.56 16.41
CA GLY A 248 37.54 12.54 17.41
C GLY A 248 36.14 12.44 18.03
N LYS A 249 35.12 13.23 17.65
CA LYS A 249 33.72 12.97 18.07
C LYS A 249 32.71 13.64 17.13
N MET A 250 31.89 12.84 16.41
CA MET A 250 30.68 13.36 15.77
C MET A 250 29.61 13.57 16.85
N ILE A 251 29.19 14.81 17.04
CA ILE A 251 27.97 15.17 17.77
C ILE A 251 27.02 15.73 16.71
N TYR A 252 25.92 15.01 16.44
CA TYR A 252 24.83 15.51 15.63
C TYR A 252 23.92 16.37 16.52
N SER A 253 23.82 17.66 16.26
CA SER A 253 22.79 18.52 16.86
C SER A 253 21.62 18.63 15.90
N ILE A 254 20.56 17.87 16.15
CA ILE A 254 19.26 18.06 15.50
C ILE A 254 18.55 19.18 16.26
N TYR A 255 18.35 20.34 15.63
CA TYR A 255 17.45 21.36 16.13
C TYR A 255 16.04 21.05 15.62
N LEU A 256 15.32 20.19 16.36
CA LEU A 256 13.87 20.15 16.30
C LEU A 256 13.36 21.31 17.16
N THR A 257 12.79 22.33 16.54
CA THR A 257 11.98 23.32 17.26
C THR A 257 10.76 22.61 17.82
N GLY A 258 10.85 22.22 19.10
CA GLY A 258 9.75 21.68 19.89
C GLY A 258 9.96 20.24 20.35
N ILE A 259 10.90 20.03 21.27
CA ILE A 259 10.90 19.07 22.41
C ILE A 259 12.38 18.87 22.79
N LYS A 260 12.83 19.57 23.83
CA LYS A 260 14.11 19.27 24.49
C LYS A 260 13.94 17.97 25.28
N LYS A 261 14.49 16.86 24.78
CA LYS A 261 14.84 15.71 25.62
C LYS A 261 16.33 15.46 25.48
N VAL A 262 17.07 15.86 26.52
CA VAL A 262 18.50 15.56 26.67
C VAL A 262 18.60 14.10 27.12
N LEU A 263 19.12 13.23 26.28
CA LEU A 263 19.62 11.92 26.69
C LEU A 263 21.12 12.08 26.95
N GLN A 264 21.50 12.11 28.23
CA GLN A 264 22.87 11.83 28.66
C GLN A 264 23.05 10.32 28.75
N LYS A 265 24.27 9.87 28.39
CA LYS A 265 24.73 8.48 28.29
C LYS A 265 24.50 7.65 29.54
#